data_AF-A0A4P8J2R8-F1
#
_entry.id   AF-A0A4P8J2R8-F1
#
_cell.length_a   1.000
_cell.length_b   1.000
_cell.length_c   1.000
_cell.angle_alpha   90.00
_cell.angle_beta   90.00
_cell.angle_gamma   90.00
#
_symmetry.space_group_name_H-M   'P 1'
#
loop_
_entity.id
_entity.type
_entity.pdbx_description
1 polymer ?
#
loop_
_entity_poly.entity_id
_entity_poly.type
_entity_poly.pdbx_seq_one_letter_code
_entity_poly.pdbx_strand_id
1 'polypeptide(L)'
;MANREGIDTFRDEEATWSTKAMFYSFIHISFGVAAIVLSSLVASKPPLLHGNDALYQNLSWAAALCTALLTFFSAAKRASQFRRAARVLDTEIARFDGDPSYTINHVVRARDAAVRLIEHD
;
A
#
# COMPACT_ATOMS: atom_id res chain seq x y z
N MET A 1 32.26 1.17 14.59
CA MET A 1 31.65 2.32 13.89
C MET A 1 30.96 1.90 12.60
N ALA A 2 31.53 1.00 11.77
CA ALA A 2 30.89 0.48 10.55
C ALA A 2 29.50 -0.19 10.72
N ASN A 3 29.19 -0.77 11.88
CA ASN A 3 27.88 -1.42 12.09
C ASN A 3 26.71 -0.43 12.29
N ARG A 4 26.97 0.83 12.68
CA ARG A 4 25.91 1.82 12.91
C ARG A 4 25.37 2.40 11.60
N GLU A 5 26.25 2.75 10.67
CA GLU A 5 25.85 3.20 9.33
C GLU A 5 25.07 2.13 8.56
N GLY A 6 25.42 0.85 8.78
CA GLY A 6 24.70 -0.28 8.20
C GLY A 6 23.26 -0.42 8.71
N ILE A 7 23.01 -0.24 10.02
CA ILE A 7 21.65 -0.39 10.58
C ILE A 7 20.73 0.77 10.19
N ASP A 8 21.26 1.98 10.09
CA ASP A 8 20.48 3.17 9.71
C ASP A 8 19.95 3.05 8.27
N THR A 9 20.72 2.43 7.38
CA THR A 9 20.25 2.13 6.01
C THR A 9 19.02 1.21 6.02
N PHE A 10 18.98 0.20 6.90
CA PHE A 10 17.81 -0.68 7.01
C PHE A 10 16.60 0.02 7.63
N ARG A 11 16.81 0.99 8.53
CA ARG A 11 15.73 1.83 9.06
C ARG A 11 15.13 2.71 7.96
N ASP A 12 15.95 3.30 7.10
CA ASP A 12 15.48 4.08 5.95
C ASP A 12 14.71 3.20 4.93
N GLU A 13 15.18 1.97 4.70
CA GLU A 13 14.46 1.00 3.86
C GLU A 13 13.10 0.61 4.47
N GLU A 14 13.04 0.34 5.78
CA GLU A 14 11.80 0.05 6.51
C GLU A 14 10.81 1.20 6.37
N ALA A 15 11.24 2.43 6.64
CA ALA A 15 10.41 3.62 6.54
C ALA A 15 9.88 3.83 5.11
N THR A 16 10.72 3.56 4.11
CA THR A 16 10.33 3.60 2.70
C THR A 16 9.25 2.56 2.38
N TRP A 17 9.42 1.32 2.85
CA TRP A 17 8.42 0.26 2.64
C TRP A 17 7.11 0.56 3.38
N SER A 18 7.18 1.07 4.60
CA SER A 18 6.02 1.51 5.38
C SER A 18 5.25 2.62 4.66
N THR A 19 5.96 3.62 4.14
CA THR A 19 5.38 4.72 3.35
C THR A 19 4.71 4.20 2.07
N LYS A 20 5.36 3.28 1.35
CA LYS A 20 4.77 2.64 0.16
C LYS A 20 3.52 1.85 0.52
N ALA A 21 3.52 1.11 1.64
CA ALA A 21 2.35 0.40 2.12
C ALA A 21 1.17 1.34 2.41
N MET A 22 1.45 2.49 3.03
CA MET A 22 0.45 3.52 3.29
C MET A 22 -0.10 4.11 1.99
N PHE A 23 0.77 4.47 1.04
CA PHE A 23 0.39 5.00 -0.26
C PHE A 23 -0.54 4.06 -1.04
N TYR A 24 -0.18 2.78 -1.17
CA TYR A 24 -1.03 1.80 -1.84
C TYR A 24 -2.35 1.55 -1.10
N SER A 25 -2.33 1.58 0.24
CA SER A 25 -3.57 1.48 1.04
C SER A 25 -4.48 2.68 0.77
N PHE A 26 -3.92 3.88 0.73
CA PHE A 26 -4.64 5.12 0.44
C PHE A 26 -5.27 5.08 -0.95
N ILE A 27 -4.52 4.64 -1.97
CA ILE A 27 -5.05 4.45 -3.33
C ILE A 27 -6.23 3.49 -3.34
N HIS A 28 -6.07 2.32 -2.71
CA HIS A 28 -7.13 1.31 -2.67
C HIS A 28 -8.40 1.83 -2.00
N ILE A 29 -8.26 2.47 -0.84
CA ILE A 29 -9.40 3.03 -0.09
C ILE A 29 -10.05 4.16 -0.89
N SER A 30 -9.26 5.06 -1.48
CA SER A 30 -9.78 6.21 -2.22
C SER A 30 -10.60 5.77 -3.42
N PHE A 31 -10.10 4.81 -4.22
CA PHE A 31 -10.89 4.26 -5.31
C PHE A 31 -12.10 3.47 -4.82
N GLY A 32 -11.98 2.73 -3.71
CA GLY A 32 -13.09 2.00 -3.06
C GLY A 32 -14.24 2.92 -2.72
N VAL A 33 -13.95 3.99 -1.98
CA VAL A 33 -14.94 5.01 -1.59
C VAL A 33 -15.51 5.71 -2.80
N ALA A 34 -14.67 6.14 -3.76
CA ALA A 34 -15.13 6.79 -4.98
C ALA A 34 -16.09 5.89 -5.78
N ALA A 35 -15.74 4.61 -5.96
CA ALA A 35 -16.59 3.65 -6.66
C ALA A 35 -17.95 3.47 -5.98
N ILE A 36 -17.99 3.36 -4.64
CA ILE A 36 -19.25 3.25 -3.88
C ILE A 36 -20.10 4.52 -4.04
N VAL A 37 -19.51 5.70 -3.86
CA VAL A 37 -20.24 6.98 -3.95
C VAL A 37 -20.78 7.19 -5.36
N LEU A 38 -19.94 7.03 -6.39
CA LEU A 38 -20.34 7.22 -7.78
C LEU A 38 -21.42 6.21 -8.19
N SER A 39 -21.27 4.93 -7.81
CA SER A 39 -22.29 3.91 -8.09
C SER A 39 -23.62 4.24 -7.40
N SER A 40 -23.58 4.72 -6.16
CA SER A 40 -24.76 5.11 -5.40
C SER A 40 -25.46 6.33 -6.01
N LEU A 41 -24.71 7.33 -6.49
CA LEU A 41 -25.24 8.51 -7.17
C LEU A 41 -25.92 8.14 -8.51
N VAL A 42 -25.28 7.27 -9.30
CA VAL A 42 -25.84 6.78 -10.56
C VAL A 42 -27.11 5.96 -10.31
N ALA A 43 -27.10 5.09 -9.29
CA ALA A 43 -28.24 4.22 -8.98
C ALA A 43 -29.44 4.98 -8.38
N SER A 44 -29.20 5.92 -7.47
CA SER A 44 -30.26 6.64 -6.75
C SER A 44 -30.95 7.72 -7.58
N LYS A 45 -30.32 8.15 -8.67
CA LYS A 45 -30.81 9.22 -9.57
C LYS A 45 -31.38 10.43 -8.79
N PRO A 46 -30.56 11.10 -7.95
CA PRO A 46 -31.06 12.10 -7.03
C PRO A 46 -31.70 13.28 -7.79
N PRO A 47 -32.76 13.91 -7.25
CA PRO A 47 -33.48 14.98 -7.94
C PRO A 47 -32.62 16.15 -8.40
N LEU A 48 -31.53 16.45 -7.69
CA LEU A 48 -30.57 17.49 -8.03
C LEU A 48 -29.85 17.26 -9.37
N LEU A 49 -29.85 16.02 -9.88
CA LEU A 49 -29.20 15.62 -11.12
C LEU A 49 -30.21 15.31 -12.25
N HIS A 50 -31.52 15.43 -11.99
CA HIS A 50 -32.54 15.16 -13.01
C HIS A 50 -32.38 16.04 -14.25
N GLY A 51 -32.45 15.42 -15.43
CA GLY A 51 -32.41 16.12 -16.72
C GLY A 51 -31.02 16.36 -17.30
N ASN A 52 -29.95 15.89 -16.65
CA ASN A 52 -28.58 15.99 -17.18
C ASN A 52 -27.99 14.62 -17.54
N ASP A 53 -28.43 14.07 -18.68
CA ASP A 53 -28.03 12.75 -19.17
C ASP A 53 -26.50 12.63 -19.37
N ALA A 54 -25.85 13.70 -19.82
CA ALA A 54 -24.40 13.74 -20.01
C ALA A 54 -23.64 13.58 -18.68
N LEU A 55 -24.13 14.21 -17.61
CA LEU A 55 -23.54 14.06 -16.28
C LEU A 55 -23.69 12.63 -15.75
N TYR A 56 -24.85 12.00 -15.92
CA TYR A 56 -25.03 10.59 -15.55
C TYR A 56 -24.11 9.65 -16.32
N GLN A 57 -23.94 9.88 -17.62
CA GLN A 57 -23.03 9.11 -18.45
C GLN A 57 -21.58 9.23 -17.95
N ASN A 58 -21.14 10.46 -17.64
CA ASN A 58 -19.80 10.71 -17.11
C ASN A 58 -19.60 10.06 -15.73
N LEU A 59 -20.58 10.17 -14.83
CA LEU A 59 -20.52 9.54 -13.50
C LEU A 59 -20.47 8.01 -13.61
N SER A 60 -21.21 7.42 -14.55
CA SER A 60 -21.21 5.97 -14.81
C SER A 60 -19.84 5.50 -15.31
N TRP A 61 -19.23 6.22 -16.24
CA TRP A 61 -17.87 5.94 -16.71
C TRP A 61 -16.83 6.11 -15.61
N ALA A 62 -16.95 7.14 -14.78
CA ALA A 62 -16.06 7.34 -13.64
C ALA A 62 -16.17 6.20 -12.61
N ALA A 63 -17.39 5.72 -12.32
CA ALA A 63 -17.62 4.57 -11.44
C ALA A 63 -16.97 3.30 -12.01
N ALA A 64 -17.16 3.05 -13.30
CA ALA A 64 -16.56 1.92 -14.00
C ALA A 64 -15.03 1.99 -13.98
N LEU A 65 -14.44 3.16 -14.23
CA LEU A 65 -13.00 3.37 -14.20
C LEU A 65 -12.42 3.14 -12.80
N CYS A 66 -13.05 3.67 -11.74
CA CYS A 66 -12.62 3.43 -10.36
C CYS A 66 -12.66 1.94 -10.02
N THR A 67 -13.71 1.23 -10.45
CA THR A 67 -13.87 -0.22 -10.24
C THR A 67 -12.81 -1.02 -10.99
N ALA A 68 -12.50 -0.64 -12.23
CA ALA A 68 -11.42 -1.25 -13.01
C ALA A 68 -10.07 -1.03 -12.32
N LEU A 69 -9.77 0.19 -11.88
CA LEU A 69 -8.52 0.52 -11.18
C LEU A 69 -8.39 -0.24 -9.86
N LEU A 70 -9.47 -0.36 -9.07
CA LEU A 70 -9.51 -1.22 -7.87
C LEU A 70 -9.12 -2.66 -8.17
N THR A 71 -9.63 -3.19 -9.29
CA THR A 71 -9.50 -4.61 -9.66
C THR A 71 -8.12 -4.90 -10.23
N PHE A 72 -7.65 -4.11 -11.19
CA PHE A 72 -6.42 -4.39 -11.92
C PHE A 72 -5.17 -3.88 -11.22
N PHE A 73 -5.23 -2.75 -10.51
CA PHE A 73 -4.05 -2.17 -9.90
C PHE A 73 -3.55 -2.96 -8.68
N SER A 74 -4.34 -3.89 -8.15
CA SER A 74 -3.99 -4.79 -7.05
C SER A 74 -3.37 -4.06 -5.84
N ALA A 75 -3.77 -2.80 -5.62
CA ALA A 75 -3.15 -1.91 -4.64
C ALA A 75 -3.21 -2.48 -3.22
N ALA A 76 -4.30 -3.18 -2.86
CA ALA A 76 -4.42 -3.85 -1.57
C ALA A 76 -3.37 -4.96 -1.38
N LYS A 77 -3.10 -5.76 -2.42
CA LYS A 77 -2.06 -6.81 -2.38
C LYS A 77 -0.68 -6.18 -2.19
N ARG A 78 -0.36 -5.17 -3.01
CA ARG A 78 0.91 -4.41 -2.92
C ARG A 78 1.11 -3.77 -1.56
N ALA A 79 0.08 -3.10 -1.02
CA ALA A 79 0.10 -2.54 0.32
C ALA A 79 0.41 -3.60 1.39
N SER A 80 -0.23 -4.77 1.29
CA SER A 80 0.00 -5.89 2.21
C SER A 80 1.43 -6.43 2.13
N GLN A 81 1.96 -6.61 0.92
CA GLN A 81 3.35 -7.05 0.70
C GLN A 81 4.35 -6.09 1.33
N PHE A 82 4.26 -4.79 1.03
CA PHE A 82 5.14 -3.77 1.63
C PHE A 82 4.99 -3.70 3.16
N ARG A 83 3.77 -3.82 3.69
CA ARG A 83 3.53 -3.83 5.14
C ARG A 83 4.11 -5.07 5.83
N ARG A 84 4.11 -6.22 5.16
CA ARG A 84 4.74 -7.44 5.68
C ARG A 84 6.26 -7.31 5.65
N ALA A 85 6.81 -6.83 4.54
CA ALA A 85 8.24 -6.59 4.40
C ALA A 85 8.77 -5.60 5.45
N ALA A 86 8.10 -4.45 5.63
CA ALA A 86 8.45 -3.46 6.64
C ALA A 86 8.43 -4.05 8.06
N ARG A 87 7.37 -4.78 8.43
CA ARG A 87 7.27 -5.42 9.75
C ARG A 87 8.34 -6.47 10.03
N VAL A 88 8.73 -7.23 9.01
CA VAL A 88 9.85 -8.18 9.14
C VAL A 88 11.13 -7.41 9.43
N LEU A 89 11.42 -6.35 8.68
CA LEU A 89 12.64 -5.58 8.87
C LEU A 89 12.66 -4.85 10.23
N ASP A 90 11.56 -4.22 10.62
CA ASP A 90 11.37 -3.56 11.92
C ASP A 90 11.62 -4.52 13.10
N THR A 91 11.05 -5.72 13.04
CA THR A 91 11.25 -6.75 14.08
C THR A 91 12.73 -7.12 14.22
N GLU A 92 13.44 -7.22 13.11
CA GLU A 92 14.84 -7.66 13.09
C GLU A 92 15.82 -6.53 13.47
N ILE A 93 15.48 -5.28 13.14
CA ILE A 93 16.16 -4.09 13.66
C ILE A 93 15.99 -4.01 15.18
N ALA A 94 14.77 -4.20 15.69
CA ALA A 94 14.51 -4.17 17.14
C ALA A 94 15.29 -5.26 17.89
N ARG A 95 15.44 -6.45 17.29
CA ARG A 95 16.30 -7.52 17.84
C ARG A 95 17.78 -7.15 17.83
N PHE A 96 18.26 -6.55 16.74
CA PHE A 96 19.63 -6.05 16.66
C PHE A 96 19.92 -5.01 17.76
N ASP A 97 18.97 -4.13 18.05
CA ASP A 97 19.13 -3.11 19.10
C ASP A 97 19.03 -3.68 20.52
N GLY A 98 18.27 -4.76 20.72
CA GLY A 98 17.95 -5.32 22.03
C GLY A 98 18.78 -6.54 22.48
N ASP A 99 19.41 -7.27 21.56
CA ASP A 99 20.16 -8.49 21.86
C ASP A 99 21.64 -8.35 21.46
N PRO A 100 22.59 -8.32 22.43
CA PRO A 100 24.02 -8.18 22.17
C PRO A 100 24.64 -9.31 21.33
N SER A 101 23.99 -10.48 21.27
CA SER A 101 24.43 -11.61 20.45
C SER A 101 23.94 -11.51 18.99
N TYR A 102 22.99 -10.61 18.74
CA TYR A 102 22.42 -10.40 17.42
C TYR A 102 23.38 -9.62 16.52
N THR A 103 23.48 -10.04 15.26
CA THR A 103 24.42 -9.45 14.30
C THR A 103 23.72 -8.87 13.09
N ILE A 104 24.34 -7.89 12.46
CA ILE A 104 23.82 -7.22 11.26
C ILE A 104 23.51 -8.20 10.12
N ASN A 105 24.23 -9.33 10.04
CA ASN A 105 23.99 -10.39 9.06
C ASN A 105 22.61 -11.05 9.18
N HIS A 106 21.98 -10.99 10.35
CA HIS A 106 20.61 -11.45 10.51
C HIS A 106 19.62 -10.46 9.88
N VAL A 107 19.84 -9.16 10.08
CA VAL A 107 19.04 -8.08 9.47
C VAL A 107 19.14 -8.14 7.95
N VAL A 108 20.35 -8.32 7.39
CA VAL A 108 20.58 -8.50 5.95
C VAL A 108 19.78 -9.68 5.39
N ARG A 109 19.84 -10.85 6.05
CA ARG A 109 19.09 -12.04 5.63
C ARG A 109 17.59 -11.82 5.66
N ALA A 110 17.10 -11.12 6.67
CA ALA A 110 15.68 -10.78 6.79
C ALA A 110 15.23 -9.80 5.70
N ARG A 111 16.06 -8.79 5.40
CA ARG A 111 15.84 -7.84 4.30
C ARG A 111 15.71 -8.57 2.97
N ASP A 112 16.62 -9.49 2.66
CA ASP A 112 16.57 -10.27 1.42
C ASP A 112 15.32 -11.16 1.34
N ALA A 113 14.90 -11.76 2.45
CA ALA A 113 13.65 -12.51 2.50
C ALA A 113 12.42 -11.59 2.30
N ALA A 114 12.44 -10.39 2.87
CA ALA A 114 11.38 -9.40 2.74
C ALA A 114 11.27 -8.84 1.30
N VAL A 115 12.38 -8.63 0.61
CA VAL A 115 12.39 -8.22 -0.81
C VAL A 115 11.68 -9.24 -1.69
N ARG A 116 11.89 -10.54 -1.44
CA ARG A 116 11.17 -11.60 -2.18
C ARG A 116 9.66 -11.54 -1.99
N LEU A 117 9.16 -11.04 -0.86
CA LEU A 117 7.73 -10.84 -0.64
C LEU A 117 7.14 -9.72 -1.52
N ILE A 118 7.97 -8.74 -1.90
CA ILE A 118 7.59 -7.62 -2.75
C ILE A 118 7.70 -8.00 -4.23
N GLU A 119 8.73 -8.75 -4.60
CA GLU A 119 9.04 -9.09 -6.01
C GLU A 119 8.20 -10.24 -6.57
N HIS A 120 7.73 -11.16 -5.72
CA HIS A 120 6.79 -12.20 -6.16
C HIS A 120 5.37 -11.61 -6.24
N ASP A 121 5.02 -11.13 -7.43
CA ASP A 121 3.67 -10.79 -7.85
C ASP A 121 3.06 -11.88 -8.75
#